data_AF-A0A2K1QJI0-F1
#
_entry.id   AF-A0A2K1QJI0-F1
#
_cell.length_a   1.000
_cell.length_b   1.000
_cell.length_c   1.000
_cell.angle_alpha   90.00
_cell.angle_beta   90.00
_cell.angle_gamma   90.00
#
_symmetry.space_group_name_H-M   'P 1'
#
loop_
_entity.id
_entity.type
_entity.pdbx_description
1 polymer ?
#
loop_
_entity_poly.entity_id
_entity_poly.type
_entity_poly.pdbx_seq_one_letter_code
_entity_poly.pdbx_strand_id
1 'polypeptide(L)'
;MADAVPNDPATSDEAMVFRRLFGTRRSGRSDIREELRMTALITVEVKDKVEKSYHDEQNSFNKPSDHDIFPQYSILGFHSGKSSRICPDQPILLNTNVPSSAFICGSQGSGKSYTLSCMLENYLLADSRLGRVGEPMAALVFNYNPDGDAAAAEVAYLASLGVSVNILVSQSNFRARRSAYKQLPGAANHLTISPLLLHDSHLSIERMHRLMAFTDKSNSVPLYMFVVLRILRQMAIRGKSTAFNYRDFKIALGKEDLSKDQLGPLHLRLDLLESFLDLDKGRYTTTNVFTLKPGTLTIIDLTDPFMDSNTACILFEICLSLVKENRPSSGLVVALDEAHKYMTNSLAASSFTERILGTIREQRHNATRIIIATQEPTISQTLMDLCTVSIVHRFTSPMWFASIRSHLGGFLETFPNGSEQDEMFDRIVNLDVGECLVFSPPAFLCLSEEGMATRLGRTVITMKTRTRLSQDGGRSIVAQPSAS
;
A
#
# COMPACT_ATOMS: atom_id res chain seq x y z
N MET A 1 -19.21 -20.69 -76.64
CA MET A 1 -17.82 -20.90 -76.21
C MET A 1 -17.53 -19.95 -75.07
N ALA A 2 -17.07 -20.51 -73.95
CA ALA A 2 -16.70 -19.87 -72.68
C ALA A 2 -17.85 -19.49 -71.75
N ASP A 3 -18.42 -20.58 -71.24
CA ASP A 3 -19.10 -20.82 -69.98
C ASP A 3 -18.68 -19.98 -68.75
N ALA A 4 -19.73 -19.52 -68.07
CA ALA A 4 -20.04 -19.74 -66.65
C ALA A 4 -18.92 -19.59 -65.60
N VAL A 5 -19.13 -18.53 -64.80
CA VAL A 5 -18.78 -18.42 -63.37
C VAL A 5 -19.09 -19.73 -62.63
N PRO A 6 -18.15 -20.31 -61.86
CA PRO A 6 -18.49 -21.13 -60.72
C PRO A 6 -18.68 -20.22 -59.51
N ASN A 7 -19.95 -20.09 -59.10
CA ASN A 7 -20.31 -19.80 -57.73
C ASN A 7 -19.89 -21.02 -56.89
N ASP A 8 -18.97 -20.83 -55.95
CA ASP A 8 -18.87 -21.66 -54.75
C ASP A 8 -18.20 -20.84 -53.64
N PRO A 9 -18.43 -21.16 -52.36
CA PRO A 9 -19.46 -20.55 -51.56
C PRO A 9 -18.86 -19.61 -50.50
N ALA A 10 -19.73 -18.90 -49.80
CA ALA A 10 -19.42 -18.09 -48.66
C ALA A 10 -18.52 -18.79 -47.62
N THR A 11 -17.22 -18.56 -47.69
CA THR A 11 -16.41 -18.29 -46.51
C THR A 11 -16.17 -16.80 -46.50
N SER A 12 -17.17 -16.06 -46.00
CA SER A 12 -16.90 -14.82 -45.27
C SER A 12 -15.86 -15.20 -44.25
N ASP A 13 -14.59 -14.96 -44.60
CA ASP A 13 -13.43 -15.43 -43.86
C ASP A 13 -13.60 -14.90 -42.44
N GLU A 14 -14.09 -15.77 -41.55
CA GLU A 14 -14.41 -15.44 -40.18
C GLU A 14 -13.12 -14.94 -39.52
N ALA A 15 -11.97 -15.48 -39.97
CA ALA A 15 -10.64 -14.98 -39.66
C ALA A 15 -10.37 -13.56 -40.17
N MET A 16 -10.96 -13.09 -41.27
CA MET A 16 -10.82 -11.71 -41.76
C MET A 16 -11.73 -10.73 -41.00
N VAL A 17 -12.92 -11.17 -40.58
CA VAL A 17 -13.78 -10.43 -39.63
C VAL A 17 -13.14 -10.41 -38.24
N PHE A 18 -12.63 -11.54 -37.77
CA PHE A 18 -11.84 -11.65 -36.55
C PHE A 18 -10.53 -10.89 -36.67
N ARG A 19 -9.88 -10.77 -37.83
CA ARG A 19 -8.72 -9.86 -38.03
C ARG A 19 -9.10 -8.39 -37.99
N ARG A 20 -10.36 -8.04 -38.26
CA ARG A 20 -10.91 -6.69 -38.02
C ARG A 20 -11.28 -6.47 -36.55
N LEU A 21 -11.62 -7.51 -35.79
CA LEU A 21 -11.74 -7.48 -34.32
C LEU A 21 -10.37 -7.52 -33.60
N PHE A 22 -9.40 -8.24 -34.18
CA PHE A 22 -7.96 -8.14 -33.96
C PHE A 22 -7.40 -6.82 -34.53
N GLY A 23 -8.26 -6.08 -35.23
CA GLY A 23 -8.07 -4.77 -35.82
C GLY A 23 -8.21 -3.67 -34.77
N THR A 24 -7.47 -3.78 -33.67
CA THR A 24 -6.42 -2.77 -33.53
C THR A 24 -5.69 -2.73 -34.87
N ARG A 25 -6.01 -1.74 -35.73
CA ARG A 25 -4.92 -1.15 -36.51
C ARG A 25 -3.74 -1.10 -35.55
N ARG A 26 -2.54 -1.52 -35.94
CA ARG A 26 -1.32 -1.12 -35.23
C ARG A 26 -1.23 0.42 -35.21
N SER A 27 -2.09 1.07 -34.44
CA SER A 27 -1.72 2.15 -33.59
C SER A 27 -1.00 1.46 -32.43
N GLY A 28 0.21 0.94 -32.67
CA GLY A 28 1.10 0.61 -31.54
C GLY A 28 1.26 1.81 -30.60
N ARG A 29 0.94 3.00 -31.10
CA ARG A 29 0.80 4.26 -30.38
C ARG A 29 -0.37 4.36 -29.38
N SER A 30 -1.51 3.68 -29.53
CA SER A 30 -2.64 3.78 -28.58
C SER A 30 -2.41 2.89 -27.37
N ASP A 31 -1.94 1.67 -27.62
CA ASP A 31 -1.73 0.68 -26.56
C ASP A 31 -0.51 1.09 -25.71
N ILE A 32 0.57 1.54 -26.36
CA ILE A 32 1.72 2.09 -25.62
C ILE A 32 1.38 3.41 -24.90
N ARG A 33 0.40 4.19 -25.38
CA ARG A 33 -0.07 5.40 -24.69
C ARG A 33 -0.80 5.06 -23.42
N GLU A 34 -1.67 4.05 -23.45
CA GLU A 34 -2.36 3.60 -22.24
C GLU A 34 -1.35 3.04 -21.24
N GLU A 35 -0.36 2.27 -21.70
CA GLU A 35 0.72 1.79 -20.85
C GLU A 35 1.57 2.91 -20.25
N LEU A 36 1.94 3.91 -21.05
CA LEU A 36 2.65 5.09 -20.59
C LEU A 36 1.82 5.85 -19.55
N ARG A 37 0.54 6.09 -19.82
CA ARG A 37 -0.37 6.75 -18.87
C ARG A 37 -0.48 6.00 -17.55
N MET A 38 -0.47 4.67 -17.60
CA MET A 38 -0.66 3.78 -16.44
C MET A 38 0.64 3.38 -15.74
N THR A 39 1.80 3.86 -16.19
CA THR A 39 3.08 3.47 -15.61
C THR A 39 3.33 4.16 -14.27
N ALA A 40 3.86 3.42 -13.29
CA ALA A 40 4.08 3.91 -11.93
C ALA A 40 5.33 4.80 -11.81
N LEU A 41 6.38 4.52 -12.59
CA LEU A 41 7.63 5.25 -12.56
C LEU A 41 8.02 5.71 -13.97
N ILE A 42 8.47 6.97 -14.07
CA ILE A 42 8.97 7.58 -15.30
C ILE A 42 10.20 8.43 -15.02
N THR A 43 11.09 8.60 -15.98
CA THR A 43 12.13 9.64 -15.91
C THR A 43 11.61 10.96 -16.49
N VAL A 44 12.17 12.09 -16.06
CA VAL A 44 11.86 13.41 -16.66
C VAL A 44 12.12 13.41 -18.17
N GLU A 45 13.21 12.79 -18.63
CA GLU A 45 13.53 12.70 -20.05
C GLU A 45 12.44 11.97 -20.86
N VAL A 46 11.98 10.81 -20.36
CA VAL A 46 10.89 10.07 -20.99
C VAL A 46 9.60 10.89 -21.01
N LYS A 47 9.25 11.51 -19.88
CA LYS A 47 8.07 12.36 -19.74
C LYS A 47 8.08 13.47 -20.79
N ASP A 48 9.16 14.26 -20.85
CA ASP A 48 9.24 15.44 -21.71
C ASP A 48 9.23 15.03 -23.19
N LYS A 49 9.87 13.92 -23.55
CA LYS A 49 9.83 13.37 -24.92
C LYS A 49 8.43 12.92 -25.32
N VAL A 50 7.72 12.25 -24.41
CA VAL A 50 6.36 11.73 -24.63
C VAL A 50 5.35 12.87 -24.74
N GLU A 51 5.39 13.85 -23.83
CA GLU A 51 4.51 15.02 -23.85
C GLU A 51 4.76 15.88 -25.10
N LYS A 52 6.01 16.12 -25.48
CA LYS A 52 6.34 16.85 -26.71
C LYS A 52 5.76 16.15 -27.95
N SER A 53 5.99 14.84 -28.06
CA SER A 53 5.46 14.04 -29.17
C SER A 53 3.92 14.06 -29.22
N TYR A 54 3.27 14.15 -28.06
CA TYR A 54 1.82 14.22 -27.95
C TYR A 54 1.26 15.59 -28.38
N HIS A 55 1.89 16.68 -27.95
CA HIS A 55 1.50 18.03 -28.37
C HIS A 55 1.72 18.27 -29.86
N ASP A 56 2.84 17.81 -30.43
CA ASP A 56 3.14 17.90 -31.86
C ASP A 56 2.07 17.18 -32.70
N GLU A 57 1.58 16.03 -32.24
CA GLU A 57 0.47 15.32 -32.87
C GLU A 57 -0.87 16.06 -32.71
N GLN A 58 -1.22 16.56 -31.52
CA GLN A 58 -2.48 17.28 -31.31
C GLN A 58 -2.59 18.52 -32.21
N ASN A 59 -1.49 19.28 -32.31
CA ASN A 59 -1.39 20.45 -33.19
C ASN A 59 -1.56 20.08 -34.67
N SER A 60 -1.07 18.90 -35.09
CA SER A 60 -1.22 18.42 -36.46
C SER A 60 -2.66 18.02 -36.82
N PHE A 61 -3.51 17.71 -35.83
CA PHE A 61 -4.88 17.21 -36.04
C PHE A 61 -6.00 18.21 -35.67
N ASN A 62 -5.69 19.47 -35.34
CA ASN A 62 -6.66 20.49 -34.88
C ASN A 62 -7.63 19.96 -33.79
N LYS A 63 -7.16 19.04 -32.94
CA LYS A 63 -7.94 18.56 -31.80
C LYS A 63 -7.77 19.53 -30.63
N PRO A 64 -8.83 19.82 -29.85
CA PRO A 64 -8.67 20.58 -28.61
C PRO A 64 -7.60 19.91 -27.74
N SER A 65 -6.83 20.70 -27.00
CA SER A 65 -5.77 20.23 -26.10
C SER A 65 -6.38 19.34 -25.01
N ASP A 66 -6.48 18.06 -25.30
CA ASP A 66 -6.88 17.04 -24.34
C ASP A 66 -5.73 16.82 -23.35
N HIS A 67 -6.08 16.54 -22.10
CA HIS A 67 -5.23 16.57 -20.92
C HIS A 67 -3.79 16.00 -21.10
N ASP A 68 -2.83 16.59 -20.36
CA ASP A 68 -1.45 16.11 -20.26
C ASP A 68 -1.40 14.59 -20.02
N ILE A 69 -0.48 13.88 -20.69
CA ILE A 69 -0.33 12.43 -20.52
C ILE A 69 -0.05 12.06 -19.05
N PHE A 70 0.72 12.90 -18.37
CA PHE A 70 1.07 12.76 -16.95
C PHE A 70 0.51 13.94 -16.17
N PRO A 71 -0.79 13.93 -15.82
CA PRO A 71 -1.44 15.08 -15.18
C PRO A 71 -0.90 15.33 -13.77
N GLN A 72 -0.39 14.29 -13.10
CA GLN A 72 0.18 14.39 -11.76
C GLN A 72 1.37 13.44 -11.57
N TYR A 73 2.46 13.96 -11.02
CA TYR A 73 3.68 13.22 -10.74
C TYR A 73 4.52 13.96 -9.68
N SER A 74 5.39 13.24 -9.01
CA SER A 74 6.32 13.82 -8.04
C SER A 74 7.65 13.08 -8.04
N ILE A 75 8.76 13.77 -7.78
CA ILE A 75 10.09 13.17 -7.74
C ILE A 75 10.22 12.18 -6.58
N LEU A 76 10.68 10.97 -6.87
CA LEU A 76 10.98 9.92 -5.88
C LEU A 76 12.47 9.87 -5.56
N GLY A 77 13.32 10.08 -6.55
CA GLY A 77 14.76 10.00 -6.40
C GLY A 77 15.49 10.29 -7.70
N PHE A 78 16.78 9.97 -7.69
CA PHE A 78 17.69 10.21 -8.81
C PHE A 78 18.40 8.91 -9.16
N HIS A 79 18.65 8.68 -10.45
CA HIS A 79 19.48 7.57 -10.88
C HIS A 79 20.91 7.75 -10.37
N SER A 80 21.41 6.84 -9.53
CA SER A 80 22.79 6.89 -9.01
C SER A 80 23.68 5.76 -9.54
N GLY A 81 23.13 4.91 -10.43
CA GLY A 81 23.84 3.76 -10.98
C GLY A 81 24.60 4.05 -12.27
N LYS A 82 25.37 3.05 -12.71
CA LYS A 82 25.89 3.01 -14.08
C LYS A 82 24.85 2.34 -14.98
N SER A 83 24.25 3.10 -15.88
CA SER A 83 23.37 2.60 -16.94
C SER A 83 23.79 3.20 -18.27
N SER A 84 23.78 2.41 -19.34
CA SER A 84 24.00 2.93 -20.70
C SER A 84 22.77 3.67 -21.25
N ARG A 85 21.60 3.51 -20.61
CA ARG A 85 20.31 4.01 -21.09
C ARG A 85 19.71 5.13 -20.25
N ILE A 86 20.26 5.40 -19.08
CA ILE A 86 19.77 6.41 -18.14
C ILE A 86 20.97 7.24 -17.70
N CYS A 87 20.91 8.55 -17.90
CA CYS A 87 21.97 9.44 -17.46
C CYS A 87 22.13 9.43 -15.93
N PRO A 88 23.35 9.61 -15.41
CA PRO A 88 23.56 9.88 -13.98
C PRO A 88 22.71 11.07 -13.53
N ASP A 89 22.21 11.00 -12.30
CA ASP A 89 21.37 12.02 -11.67
C ASP A 89 20.06 12.31 -12.41
N GLN A 90 19.65 11.45 -13.34
CA GLN A 90 18.36 11.57 -14.01
C GLN A 90 17.23 11.45 -12.97
N PRO A 91 16.33 12.45 -12.87
CA PRO A 91 15.23 12.39 -11.91
C PRO A 91 14.23 11.28 -12.28
N ILE A 92 13.90 10.47 -11.28
CA ILE A 92 12.91 9.40 -11.34
C ILE A 92 11.65 9.90 -10.63
N LEU A 93 10.56 9.98 -11.39
CA LEU A 93 9.27 10.47 -10.96
C LEU A 93 8.36 9.29 -10.62
N LEU A 94 7.63 9.41 -9.52
CA LEU A 94 6.46 8.62 -9.17
C LEU A 94 5.23 9.25 -9.84
N ASN A 95 4.56 8.49 -10.69
CA ASN A 95 3.27 8.88 -11.25
C ASN A 95 2.21 8.73 -10.15
N THR A 96 1.84 9.86 -9.53
CA THR A 96 0.90 9.85 -8.41
C THR A 96 -0.53 9.65 -8.90
N ASN A 97 -0.81 9.93 -10.18
CA ASN A 97 -2.13 9.83 -10.77
C ASN A 97 -2.65 8.38 -10.93
N VAL A 98 -1.75 7.39 -10.99
CA VAL A 98 -2.13 5.99 -11.28
C VAL A 98 -2.10 5.09 -10.04
N PRO A 99 -2.99 4.07 -9.97
CA PRO A 99 -2.90 3.01 -8.97
C PRO A 99 -1.58 2.24 -9.10
N SER A 100 -0.90 2.03 -7.98
CA SER A 100 0.38 1.32 -7.94
C SER A 100 0.57 0.58 -6.62
N SER A 101 1.29 -0.53 -6.68
CA SER A 101 1.73 -1.31 -5.52
C SER A 101 3.26 -1.28 -5.44
N ALA A 102 3.79 -0.93 -4.27
CA ALA A 102 5.22 -0.83 -4.00
C ALA A 102 5.63 -1.72 -2.83
N PHE A 103 6.65 -2.55 -3.03
CA PHE A 103 7.27 -3.36 -1.98
C PHE A 103 8.66 -2.79 -1.68
N ILE A 104 8.91 -2.40 -0.43
CA ILE A 104 10.15 -1.79 0.03
C ILE A 104 10.79 -2.72 1.07
N CYS A 105 12.01 -3.19 0.83
CA CYS A 105 12.73 -4.05 1.77
C CYS A 105 14.20 -3.65 1.97
N GLY A 106 14.82 -4.17 3.04
CA GLY A 106 16.18 -3.79 3.46
C GLY A 106 16.40 -3.80 4.98
N SER A 107 17.64 -3.76 5.43
CA SER A 107 18.01 -3.73 6.85
C SER A 107 17.54 -2.45 7.56
N GLN A 108 17.44 -2.47 8.89
CA GLN A 108 17.18 -1.26 9.67
C GLN A 108 18.23 -0.17 9.37
N GLY A 109 17.79 1.09 9.23
CA GLY A 109 18.68 2.22 8.92
C GLY A 109 19.21 2.27 7.48
N SER A 110 18.77 1.38 6.59
CA SER A 110 19.18 1.39 5.17
C SER A 110 18.51 2.47 4.31
N GLY A 111 17.37 3.03 4.76
CA GLY A 111 16.58 4.01 4.01
C GLY A 111 15.15 3.58 3.66
N LYS A 112 14.67 2.43 4.15
CA LYS A 112 13.29 1.94 3.88
C LYS A 112 12.18 2.91 4.28
N SER A 113 12.06 3.21 5.59
CA SER A 113 11.02 4.08 6.16
C SER A 113 11.14 5.51 5.61
N TYR A 114 12.37 5.87 5.22
CA TYR A 114 12.66 7.09 4.50
C TYR A 114 12.03 7.10 3.10
N THR A 115 12.20 6.06 2.29
CA THR A 115 11.52 5.92 0.98
C THR A 115 10.00 5.85 1.13
N LEU A 116 9.49 5.12 2.13
CA LEU A 116 8.05 5.07 2.45
C LEU A 116 7.50 6.48 2.69
N SER A 117 8.16 7.25 3.56
CA SER A 117 7.77 8.63 3.88
C SER A 117 7.85 9.54 2.66
N CYS A 118 8.90 9.40 1.84
CA CYS A 118 9.04 10.14 0.58
C CYS A 118 7.88 9.84 -0.41
N MET A 119 7.44 8.58 -0.50
CA MET A 119 6.27 8.23 -1.31
C MET A 119 4.99 8.84 -0.73
N LEU A 120 4.81 8.83 0.60
CA LEU A 120 3.66 9.49 1.24
C LEU A 120 3.68 11.01 1.03
N GLU A 121 4.84 11.67 1.12
CA GLU A 121 4.99 13.09 0.75
C GLU A 121 4.47 13.33 -0.67
N ASN A 122 4.89 12.49 -1.62
CA ASN A 122 4.51 12.61 -3.03
C ASN A 122 3.01 12.47 -3.26
N TYR A 123 2.30 11.67 -2.46
CA TYR A 123 0.86 11.50 -2.59
C TYR A 123 0.04 12.55 -1.82
N LEU A 124 0.59 13.13 -0.75
CA LEU A 124 -0.15 13.98 0.18
C LEU A 124 0.12 15.48 0.03
N LEU A 125 1.23 15.87 -0.59
CA LEU A 125 1.66 17.27 -0.68
C LEU A 125 1.57 17.81 -2.10
N ALA A 126 0.83 18.91 -2.24
CA ALA A 126 0.89 19.77 -3.42
C ALA A 126 2.02 20.79 -3.27
N ASP A 127 3.26 20.37 -3.57
CA ASP A 127 4.45 21.21 -3.52
C ASP A 127 5.15 21.26 -4.89
N SER A 128 5.27 22.46 -5.45
CA SER A 128 5.87 22.69 -6.77
C SER A 128 7.35 22.29 -6.86
N ARG A 129 8.05 22.17 -5.71
CA ARG A 129 9.43 21.68 -5.65
C ARG A 129 9.54 20.19 -5.90
N LEU A 130 8.46 19.44 -5.64
CA LEU A 130 8.43 17.99 -5.79
C LEU A 130 7.92 17.56 -7.17
N GLY A 131 7.06 18.36 -7.78
CA GLY A 131 6.49 18.08 -9.10
C GLY A 131 5.14 18.74 -9.26
N ARG A 132 4.23 18.06 -9.96
CA ARG A 132 2.86 18.52 -10.19
C ARG A 132 1.91 17.56 -9.48
N VAL A 133 1.34 17.98 -8.37
CA VAL A 133 0.32 17.24 -7.63
C VAL A 133 -0.90 18.16 -7.52
N GLY A 134 -1.93 17.88 -8.32
CA GLY A 134 -3.15 18.71 -8.37
C GLY A 134 -4.21 18.25 -7.36
N GLU A 135 -4.29 16.95 -7.12
CA GLU A 135 -5.27 16.27 -6.28
C GLU A 135 -4.53 15.38 -5.27
N PRO A 136 -4.10 15.94 -4.12
CA PRO A 136 -3.53 15.16 -3.03
C PRO A 136 -4.49 14.06 -2.56
N MET A 137 -3.96 12.88 -2.26
CA MET A 137 -4.76 11.71 -1.87
C MET A 137 -4.97 11.69 -0.36
N ALA A 138 -5.79 10.75 0.11
CA ALA A 138 -5.81 10.41 1.53
C ALA A 138 -4.93 9.18 1.77
N ALA A 139 -4.21 9.14 2.90
CA ALA A 139 -3.36 8.02 3.26
C ALA A 139 -3.81 7.34 4.56
N LEU A 140 -3.72 6.02 4.59
CA LEU A 140 -3.90 5.17 5.75
C LEU A 140 -2.59 4.41 6.02
N VAL A 141 -1.99 4.60 7.19
CA VAL A 141 -0.78 3.87 7.61
C VAL A 141 -1.12 2.94 8.78
N PHE A 142 -0.68 1.69 8.68
CA PHE A 142 -0.70 0.74 9.79
C PHE A 142 0.67 0.70 10.45
N ASN A 143 0.70 0.92 11.76
CA ASN A 143 1.91 0.88 12.58
C ASN A 143 1.70 -0.01 13.81
N TYR A 144 2.63 -0.93 14.04
CA TYR A 144 2.64 -1.81 15.21
C TYR A 144 4.07 -2.12 15.62
N ASN A 145 4.37 -1.94 16.91
CA ASN A 145 5.65 -2.32 17.49
C ASN A 145 5.43 -3.23 18.72
N PRO A 146 5.81 -4.52 18.66
CA PRO A 146 5.60 -5.46 19.77
C PRO A 146 6.43 -5.09 21.01
N ASP A 147 7.57 -4.42 20.83
CA ASP A 147 8.46 -4.04 21.93
C ASP A 147 7.92 -2.86 22.76
N GLY A 148 6.79 -2.26 22.34
CA GLY A 148 6.16 -1.16 23.06
C GLY A 148 6.96 0.15 23.04
N ASP A 149 7.93 0.29 22.13
CA ASP A 149 8.83 1.44 22.03
C ASP A 149 8.08 2.77 22.15
N ALA A 150 8.63 3.71 22.92
CA ALA A 150 8.07 5.03 23.15
C ALA A 150 8.11 5.92 21.90
N ALA A 151 8.85 5.54 20.86
CA ALA A 151 8.93 6.29 19.62
C ALA A 151 7.57 6.43 18.91
N ALA A 152 7.32 7.61 18.37
CA ALA A 152 6.23 7.88 17.45
C ALA A 152 6.55 7.30 16.06
N ALA A 153 5.52 6.98 15.27
CA ALA A 153 5.72 6.57 13.88
C ALA A 153 6.39 7.69 13.07
N GLU A 154 7.45 7.38 12.32
CA GLU A 154 8.24 8.37 11.56
C GLU A 154 7.39 9.16 10.55
N VAL A 155 6.40 8.50 9.95
CA VAL A 155 5.48 9.14 8.98
C VAL A 155 4.66 10.29 9.60
N ALA A 156 4.54 10.37 10.93
CA ALA A 156 3.86 11.47 11.61
C ALA A 156 4.62 12.80 11.50
N TYR A 157 5.92 12.79 11.17
CA TYR A 157 6.68 14.02 10.88
C TYR A 157 6.14 14.79 9.67
N LEU A 158 5.25 14.20 8.86
CA LEU A 158 4.52 14.93 7.81
C LEU A 158 3.67 16.08 8.36
N ALA A 159 3.29 16.07 9.64
CA ALA A 159 2.66 17.23 10.27
C ALA A 159 3.55 18.48 10.27
N SER A 160 4.88 18.33 10.24
CA SER A 160 5.82 19.45 10.11
C SER A 160 5.73 20.17 8.75
N LEU A 161 5.10 19.52 7.76
CA LEU A 161 4.86 20.05 6.42
C LEU A 161 3.43 20.60 6.24
N GLY A 162 2.65 20.67 7.32
CA GLY A 162 1.26 21.13 7.29
C GLY A 162 0.24 20.05 6.90
N VAL A 163 0.66 18.79 6.70
CA VAL A 163 -0.27 17.66 6.49
C VAL A 163 -1.08 17.44 7.75
N SER A 164 -2.40 17.40 7.63
CA SER A 164 -3.26 17.02 8.76
C SER A 164 -3.15 15.51 9.01
N VAL A 165 -2.63 15.13 10.17
CA VAL A 165 -2.40 13.74 10.56
C VAL A 165 -3.33 13.36 11.71
N ASN A 166 -4.11 12.31 11.51
CA ASN A 166 -5.00 11.72 12.51
C ASN A 166 -4.37 10.42 13.02
N ILE A 167 -4.23 10.28 14.33
CA ILE A 167 -3.57 9.13 14.95
C ILE A 167 -4.61 8.43 15.82
N LEU A 168 -4.93 7.20 15.44
CA LEU A 168 -5.82 6.31 16.17
C LEU A 168 -4.99 5.30 16.95
N VAL A 169 -5.16 5.27 18.26
CA VAL A 169 -4.34 4.45 19.18
C VAL A 169 -5.22 3.59 20.08
N SER A 170 -4.68 2.52 20.63
CA SER A 170 -5.39 1.74 21.66
C SER A 170 -5.74 2.61 22.88
N GLN A 171 -6.86 2.32 23.53
CA GLN A 171 -7.25 3.02 24.76
C GLN A 171 -6.22 2.82 25.88
N SER A 172 -5.71 1.60 26.03
CA SER A 172 -4.74 1.20 27.05
C SER A 172 -3.42 1.94 26.95
N ASN A 173 -2.97 2.31 25.75
CA ASN A 173 -1.71 3.04 25.55
C ASN A 173 -1.89 4.52 25.13
N PHE A 174 -3.12 5.06 25.19
CA PHE A 174 -3.43 6.40 24.70
C PHE A 174 -2.55 7.49 25.31
N ARG A 175 -2.32 7.45 26.63
CA ARG A 175 -1.52 8.49 27.32
C ARG A 175 -0.06 8.48 26.87
N ALA A 176 0.56 7.31 26.77
CA ALA A 176 1.95 7.19 26.35
C ALA A 176 2.13 7.62 24.89
N ARG A 177 1.27 7.12 23.98
CA ARG A 177 1.29 7.53 22.57
C ARG A 177 1.06 9.03 22.42
N ARG A 178 0.08 9.59 23.14
CA ARG A 178 -0.18 11.04 23.12
C ARG A 178 1.03 11.85 23.56
N SER A 179 1.79 11.37 24.55
CA SER A 179 3.03 12.02 24.99
C SER A 179 4.11 11.96 23.91
N ALA A 180 4.28 10.82 23.24
CA ALA A 180 5.28 10.63 22.18
C ALA A 180 5.01 11.54 20.97
N TYR A 181 3.79 11.52 20.43
CA TYR A 181 3.44 12.28 19.23
C TYR A 181 3.39 13.79 19.46
N LYS A 182 3.05 14.26 20.67
CA LYS A 182 3.02 15.70 20.99
C LYS A 182 4.38 16.38 20.91
N GLN A 183 5.46 15.62 20.98
CA GLN A 183 6.83 16.14 20.89
C GLN A 183 7.25 16.44 19.45
N LEU A 184 6.48 15.97 18.46
CA LEU A 184 6.82 16.14 17.05
C LEU A 184 6.61 17.59 16.58
N PRO A 185 7.46 18.08 15.64
CA PRO A 185 7.23 19.36 15.01
C PRO A 185 5.89 19.38 14.23
N GLY A 186 5.14 20.48 14.37
CA GLY A 186 3.80 20.60 13.77
C GLY A 186 2.67 19.95 14.58
N ALA A 187 3.00 19.23 15.67
CA ALA A 187 2.01 18.49 16.47
C ALA A 187 0.85 19.34 16.99
N ALA A 188 1.13 20.56 17.47
CA ALA A 188 0.12 21.42 18.07
C ALA A 188 -1.00 21.83 17.09
N ASN A 189 -0.69 21.93 15.79
CA ASN A 189 -1.61 22.46 14.78
C ASN A 189 -2.13 21.38 13.82
N HIS A 190 -1.37 20.31 13.61
CA HIS A 190 -1.62 19.36 12.53
C HIS A 190 -1.77 17.91 12.99
N LEU A 191 -1.55 17.58 14.28
CA LEU A 191 -1.81 16.24 14.81
C LEU A 191 -3.10 16.20 15.62
N THR A 192 -3.97 15.24 15.30
CA THR A 192 -5.11 14.85 16.15
C THR A 192 -4.89 13.43 16.64
N ILE A 193 -4.94 13.22 17.96
CA ILE A 193 -4.70 11.91 18.58
C ILE A 193 -5.96 11.48 19.31
N SER A 194 -6.55 10.37 18.87
CA SER A 194 -7.83 9.85 19.40
C SER A 194 -7.72 8.35 19.68
N PRO A 195 -8.49 7.81 20.64
CA PRO A 195 -8.60 6.38 20.79
C PRO A 195 -9.25 5.74 19.56
N LEU A 196 -8.77 4.56 19.16
CA LEU A 196 -9.42 3.73 18.15
C LEU A 196 -10.65 3.08 18.78
N LEU A 197 -11.82 3.63 18.45
CA LEU A 197 -13.10 3.08 18.90
C LEU A 197 -14.04 2.86 17.72
N LEU A 198 -14.65 1.68 17.71
CA LEU A 198 -15.64 1.27 16.73
C LEU A 198 -17.03 1.64 17.26
N HIS A 199 -17.75 2.45 16.51
CA HIS A 199 -19.15 2.76 16.79
C HIS A 199 -20.04 1.59 16.34
N ASP A 200 -21.25 1.48 16.89
CA ASP A 200 -22.24 0.47 16.48
C ASP A 200 -22.44 0.42 14.96
N SER A 201 -22.41 1.57 14.28
CA SER A 201 -22.54 1.66 12.82
C SER A 201 -21.36 1.07 12.04
N HIS A 202 -20.20 0.90 12.67
CA HIS A 202 -19.04 0.25 12.07
C HIS A 202 -19.09 -1.27 12.23
N LEU A 203 -19.95 -1.78 13.12
CA LEU A 203 -20.08 -3.20 13.34
C LEU A 203 -20.95 -3.83 12.24
N SER A 204 -20.51 -4.99 11.79
CA SER A 204 -21.26 -5.87 10.88
C SER A 204 -21.17 -7.29 11.42
N ILE A 205 -22.01 -8.19 10.91
CA ILE A 205 -21.96 -9.61 11.30
C ILE A 205 -20.58 -10.21 11.02
N GLU A 206 -19.98 -9.87 9.87
CA GLU A 206 -18.64 -10.31 9.48
C GLU A 206 -17.57 -9.74 10.43
N ARG A 207 -17.61 -8.44 10.74
CA ARG A 207 -16.65 -7.80 11.66
C ARG A 207 -16.79 -8.31 13.08
N MET A 208 -18.01 -8.52 13.56
CA MET A 208 -18.27 -9.11 14.86
C MET A 208 -17.74 -10.55 14.93
N HIS A 209 -17.95 -11.34 13.88
CA HIS A 209 -17.38 -12.69 13.79
C HIS A 209 -15.85 -12.65 13.91
N ARG A 210 -15.17 -11.77 13.16
CA ARG A 210 -13.71 -11.60 13.25
C ARG A 210 -13.24 -11.19 14.64
N LEU A 211 -13.89 -10.19 15.24
CA LEU A 211 -13.55 -9.73 16.59
C LEU A 211 -13.74 -10.82 17.65
N MET A 212 -14.74 -11.71 17.48
CA MET A 212 -14.97 -12.84 18.39
C MET A 212 -14.04 -14.02 18.13
N ALA A 213 -13.46 -14.15 16.93
CA ALA A 213 -12.65 -15.28 16.50
C ALA A 213 -11.13 -15.21 16.80
N PHE A 214 -10.63 -14.29 17.67
CA PHE A 214 -9.24 -14.34 18.16
C PHE A 214 -8.93 -15.71 18.77
N THR A 215 -8.09 -16.48 18.09
CA THR A 215 -7.51 -17.72 18.61
C THR A 215 -6.06 -17.75 18.15
N ASP A 216 -5.13 -17.78 19.10
CA ASP A 216 -3.71 -17.63 18.76
C ASP A 216 -3.03 -18.96 18.43
N LYS A 217 -3.48 -20.09 19.00
CA LYS A 217 -2.67 -21.33 19.01
C LYS A 217 -3.42 -22.66 19.04
N SER A 218 -4.73 -22.71 19.31
CA SER A 218 -5.46 -23.98 19.38
C SER A 218 -6.24 -24.25 18.09
N ASN A 219 -5.98 -25.39 17.44
CA ASN A 219 -6.82 -25.94 16.37
C ASN A 219 -8.26 -26.26 16.83
N SER A 220 -8.58 -26.10 18.12
CA SER A 220 -9.93 -26.26 18.66
C SER A 220 -10.58 -24.89 18.93
N VAL A 221 -11.67 -24.65 18.21
CA VAL A 221 -12.58 -23.53 18.47
C VAL A 221 -13.34 -23.81 19.78
N PRO A 222 -13.31 -22.91 20.78
CA PRO A 222 -14.05 -23.10 22.03
C PRO A 222 -15.55 -23.30 21.79
N LEU A 223 -16.20 -24.14 22.60
CA LEU A 223 -17.62 -24.48 22.39
C LEU A 223 -18.55 -23.25 22.39
N TYR A 224 -18.27 -22.24 23.22
CA TYR A 224 -19.05 -21.00 23.26
C TYR A 224 -19.02 -20.26 21.91
N MET A 225 -17.97 -20.42 21.09
CA MET A 225 -17.88 -19.78 19.78
C MET A 225 -18.87 -20.36 18.77
N PHE A 226 -19.28 -21.63 18.91
CA PHE A 226 -20.37 -22.18 18.09
C PHE A 226 -21.72 -21.53 18.43
N VAL A 227 -21.94 -21.17 19.69
CA VAL A 227 -23.13 -20.43 20.13
C VAL A 227 -23.10 -19.00 19.57
N VAL A 228 -21.96 -18.31 19.69
CA VAL A 228 -21.74 -16.98 19.08
C VAL A 228 -22.03 -17.03 17.57
N LEU A 229 -21.45 -18.00 16.86
CA LEU A 229 -21.67 -18.20 15.42
C LEU A 229 -23.14 -18.44 15.08
N ARG A 230 -23.84 -19.27 15.86
CA ARG A 230 -25.28 -19.51 15.66
C ARG A 230 -26.07 -18.21 15.82
N ILE A 231 -25.79 -17.41 16.84
CA ILE A 231 -26.46 -16.11 17.05
C ILE A 231 -26.19 -15.17 15.88
N LEU A 232 -24.93 -15.02 15.47
CA LEU A 232 -24.55 -14.17 14.33
C LEU A 232 -25.27 -14.60 13.04
N ARG A 233 -25.38 -15.92 12.78
CA ARG A 233 -26.16 -16.45 11.65
C ARG A 233 -27.66 -16.15 11.77
N GLN A 234 -28.24 -16.29 12.96
CA GLN A 234 -29.66 -15.95 13.17
C GLN A 234 -29.92 -14.45 12.96
N MET A 235 -29.00 -13.59 13.41
CA MET A 235 -29.07 -12.15 13.14
C MET A 235 -28.97 -11.86 11.63
N ALA A 236 -28.11 -12.58 10.89
CA ALA A 236 -28.00 -12.46 9.44
C ALA A 236 -29.30 -12.83 8.71
N ILE A 237 -29.96 -13.90 9.16
CA ILE A 237 -31.22 -14.37 8.56
C ILE A 237 -32.38 -13.41 8.85
N ARG A 238 -32.44 -12.85 10.07
CA ARG A 238 -33.52 -11.95 10.50
C ARG A 238 -33.36 -10.51 9.99
N GLY A 239 -32.13 -10.08 9.74
CA GLY A 239 -31.84 -8.73 9.27
C GLY A 239 -32.37 -8.48 7.86
N LYS A 240 -33.32 -7.53 7.71
CA LYS A 240 -33.64 -6.91 6.41
C LYS A 240 -32.57 -5.89 5.96
N SER A 241 -31.62 -5.57 6.84
CA SER A 241 -30.53 -4.61 6.67
C SER A 241 -29.21 -5.26 7.11
N THR A 242 -28.10 -4.85 6.49
CA THR A 242 -26.73 -5.23 6.83
C THR A 242 -26.25 -4.66 8.17
N ALA A 243 -27.04 -3.80 8.83
CA ALA A 243 -26.69 -3.15 10.08
C ALA A 243 -26.75 -4.13 11.27
N PHE A 244 -25.59 -4.42 11.85
CA PHE A 244 -25.47 -5.20 13.08
C PHE A 244 -25.78 -4.31 14.29
N ASN A 245 -26.47 -4.85 15.30
CA ASN A 245 -26.74 -4.15 16.55
C ASN A 245 -26.10 -4.91 17.73
N TYR A 246 -25.15 -4.27 18.40
CA TYR A 246 -24.39 -4.89 19.49
C TYR A 246 -25.25 -5.21 20.71
N ARG A 247 -26.24 -4.36 21.02
CA ARG A 247 -27.16 -4.57 22.14
C ARG A 247 -28.03 -5.80 21.93
N ASP A 248 -28.57 -5.98 20.72
CA ASP A 248 -29.36 -7.16 20.37
C ASP A 248 -28.53 -8.44 20.45
N PHE A 249 -27.25 -8.37 20.04
CA PHE A 249 -26.30 -9.46 20.18
C PHE A 249 -26.07 -9.84 21.66
N LYS A 250 -25.84 -8.86 22.55
CA LYS A 250 -25.70 -9.11 24.01
C LYS A 250 -26.97 -9.71 24.62
N ILE A 251 -28.15 -9.23 24.23
CA ILE A 251 -29.44 -9.79 24.68
C ILE A 251 -29.59 -11.24 24.21
N ALA A 252 -29.23 -11.53 22.95
CA ALA A 252 -29.28 -12.90 22.43
C ALA A 252 -28.31 -13.82 23.17
N LEU A 253 -27.08 -13.39 23.44
CA LEU A 253 -26.11 -14.14 24.23
C LEU A 253 -26.61 -14.43 25.65
N GLY A 254 -27.22 -13.45 26.31
CA GLY A 254 -27.75 -13.61 27.67
C GLY A 254 -28.94 -14.55 27.80
N LYS A 255 -29.56 -14.96 26.68
CA LYS A 255 -30.65 -15.95 26.65
C LYS A 255 -30.16 -17.39 26.46
N GLU A 256 -28.88 -17.58 26.16
CA GLU A 256 -28.31 -18.90 25.92
C GLU A 256 -27.92 -19.59 27.24
N ASP A 257 -28.16 -20.89 27.31
CA ASP A 257 -27.81 -21.71 28.47
C ASP A 257 -26.35 -22.17 28.38
N LEU A 258 -25.43 -21.23 28.58
CA LEU A 258 -23.99 -21.49 28.58
C LEU A 258 -23.55 -22.02 29.95
N SER A 259 -22.70 -23.06 29.94
CA SER A 259 -22.14 -23.58 31.19
C SER A 259 -21.24 -22.56 31.88
N LYS A 260 -21.00 -22.72 33.20
CA LYS A 260 -20.08 -21.86 33.95
C LYS A 260 -18.67 -21.81 33.31
N ASP A 261 -18.23 -22.95 32.79
CA ASP A 261 -16.93 -23.09 32.12
C ASP A 261 -16.87 -22.40 30.75
N GLN A 262 -18.02 -22.11 30.13
CA GLN A 262 -18.12 -21.35 28.88
C GLN A 262 -18.28 -19.84 29.11
N LEU A 263 -19.03 -19.45 30.16
CA LEU A 263 -19.31 -18.05 30.49
C LEU A 263 -18.05 -17.27 30.85
N GLY A 264 -17.15 -17.84 31.66
CA GLY A 264 -15.91 -17.17 32.08
C GLY A 264 -15.06 -16.72 30.88
N PRO A 265 -14.63 -17.64 29.99
CA PRO A 265 -13.90 -17.30 28.77
C PRO A 265 -14.65 -16.34 27.85
N LEU A 266 -15.97 -16.49 27.70
CA LEU A 266 -16.79 -15.59 26.88
C LEU A 266 -16.80 -14.16 27.45
N HIS A 267 -16.91 -13.97 28.76
CA HIS A 267 -16.89 -12.64 29.37
C HIS A 267 -15.54 -11.96 29.18
N LEU A 268 -14.43 -12.65 29.46
CA LEU A 268 -13.09 -12.12 29.19
C LEU A 268 -12.92 -11.70 27.72
N ARG A 269 -13.53 -12.46 26.81
CA ARG A 269 -13.57 -12.16 25.38
C ARG A 269 -14.33 -10.89 25.07
N LEU A 270 -15.52 -10.76 25.64
CA LEU A 270 -16.38 -9.59 25.46
C LEU A 270 -15.72 -8.35 26.06
N ASP A 271 -15.12 -8.44 27.25
CA ASP A 271 -14.43 -7.33 27.90
C ASP A 271 -13.28 -6.78 27.02
N LEU A 272 -12.48 -7.68 26.42
CA LEU A 272 -11.43 -7.28 25.49
C LEU A 272 -12.01 -6.61 24.24
N LEU A 273 -13.08 -7.16 23.67
CA LEU A 273 -13.74 -6.59 22.49
C LEU A 273 -14.36 -5.23 22.79
N GLU A 274 -15.07 -5.11 23.91
CA GLU A 274 -15.76 -3.90 24.37
C GLU A 274 -14.77 -2.77 24.65
N SER A 275 -13.50 -3.07 24.97
CA SER A 275 -12.44 -2.06 25.08
C SER A 275 -12.14 -1.30 23.77
N PHE A 276 -12.55 -1.85 22.62
CA PHE A 276 -12.45 -1.23 21.29
C PHE A 276 -13.78 -0.69 20.77
N LEU A 277 -14.86 -0.76 21.55
CA LEU A 277 -16.17 -0.25 21.16
C LEU A 277 -16.49 1.10 21.83
N ASP A 278 -17.17 1.98 21.10
CA ASP A 278 -17.74 3.20 21.68
C ASP A 278 -19.11 2.92 22.30
N LEU A 279 -19.11 2.34 23.50
CA LEU A 279 -20.34 2.01 24.24
C LEU A 279 -20.92 3.21 25.02
N ASP A 280 -20.08 4.21 25.33
CA ASP A 280 -20.45 5.42 26.06
C ASP A 280 -20.98 6.48 25.08
N LYS A 281 -22.29 6.46 24.80
CA LYS A 281 -22.94 7.46 23.94
C LYS A 281 -22.58 8.89 24.36
N GLY A 282 -21.71 9.54 23.58
CA GLY A 282 -21.39 10.97 23.71
C GLY A 282 -20.04 11.32 24.34
N ARG A 283 -19.15 10.35 24.61
CA ARG A 283 -17.81 10.65 25.15
C ARG A 283 -16.78 11.01 24.08
N TYR A 284 -16.95 10.50 22.87
CA TYR A 284 -16.12 10.79 21.70
C TYR A 284 -16.99 11.32 20.56
N THR A 285 -16.45 12.27 19.78
CA THR A 285 -17.22 12.97 18.74
C THR A 285 -17.68 12.01 17.64
N THR A 286 -18.90 12.23 17.15
CA THR A 286 -19.57 11.50 16.05
C THR A 286 -18.89 11.62 14.68
N THR A 287 -17.67 12.14 14.63
CA THR A 287 -16.86 12.24 13.42
C THR A 287 -16.40 10.84 13.02
N ASN A 288 -16.86 10.36 11.86
CA ASN A 288 -16.45 9.07 11.32
C ASN A 288 -14.94 9.09 11.00
N VAL A 289 -14.11 8.61 11.93
CA VAL A 289 -12.64 8.60 11.83
C VAL A 289 -12.11 7.78 10.64
N PHE A 290 -12.98 6.97 10.02
CA PHE A 290 -12.69 6.17 8.83
C PHE A 290 -13.12 6.83 7.51
N THR A 291 -13.66 8.05 7.55
CA THR A 291 -13.88 8.88 6.36
C THR A 291 -12.69 9.82 6.17
N LEU A 292 -11.69 9.37 5.42
CA LEU A 292 -10.48 10.16 5.20
C LEU A 292 -10.72 11.29 4.19
N LYS A 293 -10.00 12.39 4.35
CA LYS A 293 -10.05 13.55 3.46
C LYS A 293 -8.81 13.61 2.56
N PRO A 294 -8.92 14.16 1.34
CA PRO A 294 -7.77 14.47 0.50
C PRO A 294 -6.71 15.29 1.25
N GLY A 295 -5.43 15.00 1.04
CA GLY A 295 -4.31 15.69 1.70
C GLY A 295 -4.14 15.38 3.19
N THR A 296 -4.77 14.31 3.69
CA THR A 296 -4.67 13.90 5.10
C THR A 296 -4.05 12.52 5.26
N LEU A 297 -3.36 12.32 6.39
CA LEU A 297 -2.78 11.06 6.79
C LEU A 297 -3.53 10.53 8.02
N THR A 298 -4.01 9.30 7.98
CA THR A 298 -4.50 8.59 9.17
C THR A 298 -3.54 7.46 9.51
N ILE A 299 -3.01 7.47 10.73
CA ILE A 299 -2.13 6.43 11.27
C ILE A 299 -2.93 5.63 12.29
N ILE A 300 -3.02 4.33 12.09
CA ILE A 300 -3.53 3.40 13.09
C ILE A 300 -2.31 2.81 13.78
N ASP A 301 -2.00 3.35 14.95
CA ASP A 301 -0.84 2.97 15.75
C ASP A 301 -1.31 2.07 16.91
N LEU A 302 -1.11 0.77 16.69
CA LEU A 302 -1.42 -0.28 17.64
C LEU A 302 -0.18 -0.71 18.43
N THR A 303 0.79 0.18 18.62
CA THR A 303 1.89 -0.07 19.56
C THR A 303 1.37 -0.03 20.99
N ASP A 304 1.24 -1.19 21.63
CA ASP A 304 0.71 -1.34 22.99
C ASP A 304 1.31 -2.59 23.67
N PRO A 305 1.90 -2.48 24.88
CA PRO A 305 2.41 -3.63 25.63
C PRO A 305 1.39 -4.74 25.92
N PHE A 306 0.10 -4.43 25.87
CA PHE A 306 -0.99 -5.37 26.16
C PHE A 306 -1.65 -5.94 24.89
N MET A 307 -1.10 -5.63 23.71
CA MET A 307 -1.65 -6.07 22.43
C MET A 307 -0.65 -6.96 21.71
N ASP A 308 -1.15 -8.05 21.12
CA ASP A 308 -0.36 -8.93 20.27
C ASP A 308 -0.57 -8.63 18.78
N SER A 309 0.29 -9.23 17.94
CA SER A 309 0.25 -9.04 16.50
C SER A 309 -1.04 -9.57 15.87
N ASN A 310 -1.68 -10.57 16.48
CA ASN A 310 -2.94 -11.14 15.99
C ASN A 310 -4.10 -10.15 16.19
N THR A 311 -4.17 -9.54 17.37
CA THR A 311 -5.06 -8.41 17.71
C THR A 311 -4.86 -7.24 16.77
N ALA A 312 -3.60 -6.85 16.56
CA ALA A 312 -3.29 -5.79 15.61
C ALA A 312 -3.76 -6.12 14.19
N CYS A 313 -3.50 -7.33 13.67
CA CYS A 313 -3.91 -7.72 12.32
C CYS A 313 -5.43 -7.72 12.11
N ILE A 314 -6.21 -8.22 13.06
CA ILE A 314 -7.68 -8.20 12.97
C ILE A 314 -8.22 -6.77 12.98
N LEU A 315 -7.69 -5.91 13.85
CA LEU A 315 -8.07 -4.50 13.91
C LEU A 315 -7.67 -3.75 12.64
N PHE A 316 -6.47 -3.99 12.11
CA PHE A 316 -6.03 -3.45 10.82
C PHE A 316 -6.94 -3.90 9.68
N GLU A 317 -7.36 -5.17 9.63
CA GLU A 317 -8.29 -5.67 8.62
C GLU A 317 -9.65 -4.96 8.69
N ILE A 318 -10.17 -4.77 9.91
CA ILE A 318 -11.43 -4.07 10.16
C ILE A 318 -11.33 -2.62 9.70
N CYS A 319 -10.28 -1.92 10.10
CA CYS A 319 -10.07 -0.53 9.74
C CYS A 319 -9.89 -0.35 8.23
N LEU A 320 -9.10 -1.22 7.57
CA LEU A 320 -8.96 -1.22 6.12
C LEU A 320 -10.31 -1.38 5.43
N SER A 321 -11.14 -2.30 5.91
CA SER A 321 -12.47 -2.54 5.35
C SER A 321 -13.38 -1.33 5.50
N LEU A 322 -13.41 -0.69 6.68
CA LEU A 322 -14.21 0.52 6.94
C LEU A 322 -13.78 1.70 6.07
N VAL A 323 -12.48 1.87 5.86
CA VAL A 323 -11.92 2.91 4.98
C VAL A 323 -12.23 2.63 3.52
N LYS A 324 -12.16 1.37 3.08
CA LYS A 324 -12.54 0.97 1.71
C LYS A 324 -14.03 1.20 1.42
N GLU A 325 -14.89 1.00 2.41
CA GLU A 325 -16.33 1.29 2.30
C GLU A 325 -16.62 2.79 2.17
N ASN A 326 -15.79 3.63 2.81
CA ASN A 326 -15.90 5.09 2.78
C ASN A 326 -14.78 5.73 1.94
N ARG A 327 -14.53 5.18 0.75
CA ARG A 327 -13.36 5.55 -0.07
C ARG A 327 -13.37 7.05 -0.45
N PRO A 328 -12.25 7.76 -0.29
CA PRO A 328 -12.09 9.13 -0.79
C PRO A 328 -12.14 9.18 -2.33
N SER A 329 -12.82 10.20 -2.89
CA SER A 329 -12.90 10.41 -4.35
C SER A 329 -11.55 10.73 -4.99
N SER A 330 -10.61 11.31 -4.23
CA SER A 330 -9.23 11.61 -4.66
C SER A 330 -8.36 10.37 -4.82
N GLY A 331 -8.81 9.20 -4.37
CA GLY A 331 -8.00 7.99 -4.25
C GLY A 331 -7.43 7.79 -2.85
N LEU A 332 -6.96 6.55 -2.60
CA LEU A 332 -6.50 6.08 -1.29
C LEU A 332 -5.08 5.51 -1.40
N VAL A 333 -4.20 5.88 -0.48
CA VAL A 333 -2.90 5.24 -0.29
C VAL A 333 -2.96 4.43 1.00
N VAL A 334 -2.63 3.14 0.94
CA VAL A 334 -2.53 2.27 2.12
C VAL A 334 -1.07 1.88 2.30
N ALA A 335 -0.51 2.20 3.45
CA ALA A 335 0.88 1.94 3.78
C ALA A 335 0.99 1.01 4.99
N LEU A 336 1.82 -0.01 4.85
CA LEU A 336 2.14 -0.98 5.89
C LEU A 336 3.58 -0.72 6.29
N ASP A 337 3.81 -0.17 7.49
CA ASP A 337 5.15 0.12 7.99
C ASP A 337 5.67 -1.01 8.86
N GLU A 338 6.95 -1.35 8.72
CA GLU A 338 7.62 -2.44 9.42
C GLU A 338 6.80 -3.76 9.42
N ALA A 339 6.22 -4.12 8.26
CA ALA A 339 5.19 -5.17 8.15
C ALA A 339 5.56 -6.54 8.77
N HIS A 340 6.83 -6.94 8.73
CA HIS A 340 7.35 -8.14 9.43
C HIS A 340 7.03 -8.20 10.94
N LYS A 341 6.78 -7.07 11.61
CA LYS A 341 6.42 -7.03 13.04
C LYS A 341 5.06 -7.64 13.36
N TYR A 342 4.14 -7.68 12.37
CA TYR A 342 2.79 -8.18 12.59
C TYR A 342 2.30 -9.17 11.52
N MET A 343 2.82 -9.13 10.29
CA MET A 343 2.55 -10.11 9.24
C MET A 343 3.36 -11.39 9.45
N THR A 344 3.07 -12.07 10.56
CA THR A 344 3.71 -13.33 10.98
C THR A 344 2.96 -14.56 10.44
N ASN A 345 3.34 -15.77 10.85
CA ASN A 345 2.71 -17.03 10.38
C ASN A 345 1.38 -17.38 11.09
N SER A 346 0.66 -16.40 11.61
CA SER A 346 -0.62 -16.63 12.28
C SER A 346 -1.80 -16.64 11.31
N LEU A 347 -2.94 -17.19 11.74
CA LEU A 347 -4.19 -17.16 10.96
C LEU A 347 -4.68 -15.71 10.74
N ALA A 348 -4.56 -14.86 11.76
CA ALA A 348 -4.94 -13.44 11.67
C ALA A 348 -4.06 -12.69 10.67
N ALA A 349 -2.74 -12.89 10.72
CA ALA A 349 -1.80 -12.31 9.78
C ALA A 349 -2.01 -12.83 8.35
N SER A 350 -2.31 -14.13 8.18
CA SER A 350 -2.67 -14.72 6.89
C SER A 350 -3.95 -14.09 6.31
N SER A 351 -5.01 -13.94 7.12
CA SER A 351 -6.25 -13.27 6.73
C SER A 351 -6.01 -11.82 6.30
N PHE A 352 -5.22 -11.08 7.08
CA PHE A 352 -4.85 -9.71 6.74
C PHE A 352 -4.03 -9.65 5.44
N THR A 353 -3.08 -10.57 5.26
CA THR A 353 -2.28 -10.69 4.02
C THR A 353 -3.17 -10.92 2.80
N GLU A 354 -4.12 -11.85 2.87
CA GLU A 354 -5.08 -12.10 1.78
C GLU A 354 -5.96 -10.88 1.49
N ARG A 355 -6.34 -10.11 2.52
CA ARG A 355 -7.06 -8.84 2.34
C ARG A 355 -6.23 -7.81 1.58
N ILE A 356 -4.93 -7.70 1.89
CA ILE A 356 -4.00 -6.83 1.17
C ILE A 356 -3.83 -7.31 -0.27
N LEU A 357 -3.60 -8.60 -0.50
CA LEU A 357 -3.50 -9.21 -1.84
C LEU A 357 -4.75 -8.93 -2.68
N GLY A 358 -5.94 -9.13 -2.12
CA GLY A 358 -7.20 -8.77 -2.79
C GLY A 358 -7.27 -7.28 -3.15
N THR A 359 -6.81 -6.40 -2.25
CA THR A 359 -6.78 -4.96 -2.52
C THR A 359 -5.77 -4.59 -3.61
N ILE A 360 -4.61 -5.27 -3.69
CA ILE A 360 -3.66 -5.10 -4.80
C ILE A 360 -4.28 -5.55 -6.13
N ARG A 361 -4.96 -6.71 -6.16
CA ARG A 361 -5.62 -7.24 -7.36
C ARG A 361 -6.70 -6.29 -7.89
N GLU A 362 -7.43 -5.64 -6.99
CA GLU A 362 -8.52 -4.72 -7.33
C GLU A 362 -8.08 -3.25 -7.45
N GLN A 363 -6.78 -2.94 -7.29
CA GLN A 363 -6.29 -1.58 -7.10
C GLN A 363 -6.68 -0.60 -8.24
N ARG A 364 -6.78 -1.10 -9.47
CA ARG A 364 -7.16 -0.32 -10.66
C ARG A 364 -8.63 0.12 -10.63
N HIS A 365 -9.52 -0.78 -10.22
CA HIS A 365 -10.95 -0.47 -10.05
C HIS A 365 -11.19 0.45 -8.85
N ASN A 366 -10.28 0.38 -7.88
CA ASN A 366 -10.45 0.99 -6.58
C ASN A 366 -9.68 2.31 -6.40
N ALA A 367 -8.91 2.75 -7.39
CA ALA A 367 -8.03 3.91 -7.28
C ALA A 367 -7.13 3.87 -6.02
N THR A 368 -6.69 2.66 -5.62
CA THR A 368 -5.89 2.45 -4.41
C THR A 368 -4.41 2.31 -4.78
N ARG A 369 -3.52 2.87 -3.96
CA ARG A 369 -2.10 2.54 -3.95
C ARG A 369 -1.75 1.79 -2.68
N ILE A 370 -0.86 0.82 -2.78
CA ILE A 370 -0.39 0.05 -1.63
C ILE A 370 1.13 0.20 -1.53
N ILE A 371 1.62 0.50 -0.34
CA ILE A 371 3.04 0.54 -0.03
C ILE A 371 3.30 -0.42 1.12
N ILE A 372 4.20 -1.38 0.94
CA ILE A 372 4.57 -2.35 1.97
C ILE A 372 6.04 -2.12 2.26
N ALA A 373 6.36 -1.63 3.46
CA ALA A 373 7.73 -1.50 3.95
C ALA A 373 8.00 -2.59 4.99
N THR A 374 9.07 -3.35 4.79
CA THR A 374 9.44 -4.46 5.68
C THR A 374 10.94 -4.64 5.76
N GLN A 375 11.48 -5.10 6.89
CA GLN A 375 12.88 -5.52 6.94
C GLN A 375 13.08 -6.84 6.21
N GLU A 376 12.17 -7.77 6.46
CA GLU A 376 12.22 -9.14 5.97
C GLU A 376 11.41 -9.27 4.67
N PRO A 377 12.04 -9.49 3.50
CA PRO A 377 11.31 -9.71 2.25
C PRO A 377 10.59 -11.06 2.21
N THR A 378 10.89 -11.96 3.15
CA THR A 378 10.32 -13.31 3.27
C THR A 378 8.89 -13.32 3.81
N ILE A 379 8.33 -12.19 4.24
CA ILE A 379 6.98 -12.11 4.81
C ILE A 379 5.90 -12.66 3.87
N SER A 380 6.04 -12.45 2.56
CA SER A 380 5.16 -13.01 1.54
C SER A 380 5.76 -12.79 0.15
N GLN A 381 6.15 -13.87 -0.50
CA GLN A 381 6.58 -13.83 -1.91
C GLN A 381 5.43 -13.35 -2.81
N THR A 382 4.20 -13.77 -2.52
CA THR A 382 3.01 -13.36 -3.28
C THR A 382 2.78 -11.84 -3.23
N LEU A 383 3.02 -11.17 -2.08
CA LEU A 383 2.90 -9.71 -2.01
C LEU A 383 3.93 -9.04 -2.92
N MET A 384 5.17 -9.54 -2.93
CA MET A 384 6.23 -9.03 -3.80
C MET A 384 5.88 -9.23 -5.27
N ASP A 385 5.42 -10.43 -5.65
CA ASP A 385 5.05 -10.78 -7.02
C ASP A 385 3.93 -9.92 -7.61
N LEU A 386 2.98 -9.48 -6.78
CA LEU A 386 1.90 -8.59 -7.21
C LEU A 386 2.28 -7.10 -7.19
N CYS A 387 3.43 -6.74 -6.61
CA CYS A 387 3.85 -5.34 -6.57
C CYS A 387 4.37 -4.86 -7.92
N THR A 388 3.89 -3.70 -8.37
CA THR A 388 4.35 -3.06 -9.62
C THR A 388 5.75 -2.46 -9.52
N VAL A 389 6.19 -2.15 -8.30
CA VAL A 389 7.50 -1.58 -7.99
C VAL A 389 8.08 -2.32 -6.79
N SER A 390 9.30 -2.82 -6.91
CA SER A 390 10.07 -3.41 -5.82
C SER A 390 11.32 -2.54 -5.60
N ILE A 391 11.49 -2.03 -4.38
CA ILE A 391 12.57 -1.15 -3.96
C ILE A 391 13.39 -1.87 -2.89
N VAL A 392 14.60 -2.25 -3.24
CA VAL A 392 15.49 -3.06 -2.41
C VAL A 392 16.64 -2.18 -1.89
N HIS A 393 16.58 -1.83 -0.62
CA HIS A 393 17.65 -1.16 0.12
C HIS A 393 18.69 -2.17 0.62
N ARG A 394 19.81 -1.66 1.14
CA ARG A 394 20.90 -2.47 1.69
C ARG A 394 20.42 -3.51 2.70
N PHE A 395 20.84 -4.75 2.53
CA PHE A 395 20.79 -5.81 3.55
C PHE A 395 21.94 -6.80 3.36
N THR A 396 22.19 -7.63 4.37
CA THR A 396 23.32 -8.58 4.39
C THR A 396 22.92 -10.05 4.50
N SER A 397 21.62 -10.35 4.57
CA SER A 397 21.10 -11.72 4.69
C SER A 397 21.05 -12.44 3.32
N PRO A 398 21.81 -13.54 3.12
CA PRO A 398 21.72 -14.33 1.89
C PRO A 398 20.34 -15.01 1.73
N MET A 399 19.67 -15.32 2.84
CA MET A 399 18.31 -15.88 2.82
C MET A 399 17.31 -14.86 2.26
N TRP A 400 17.45 -13.59 2.64
CA TRP A 400 16.62 -12.52 2.09
C TRP A 400 16.88 -12.33 0.60
N PHE A 401 18.14 -12.39 0.18
CA PHE A 401 18.51 -12.38 -1.23
C PHE A 401 17.86 -13.54 -1.99
N ALA A 402 17.96 -14.77 -1.47
CA ALA A 402 17.35 -15.94 -2.09
C ALA A 402 15.83 -15.82 -2.25
N SER A 403 15.14 -15.16 -1.31
CA SER A 403 13.69 -14.92 -1.38
C SER A 403 13.29 -13.89 -2.43
N ILE A 404 14.14 -12.88 -2.69
CA ILE A 404 13.89 -11.91 -3.75
C ILE A 404 14.44 -12.38 -5.10
N ARG A 405 15.37 -13.35 -5.10
CA ARG A 405 16.05 -13.84 -6.29
C ARG A 405 15.09 -14.42 -7.32
N SER A 406 14.05 -15.16 -6.93
CA SER A 406 13.06 -15.71 -7.87
C SER A 406 12.26 -14.60 -8.54
N HIS A 407 11.88 -13.57 -7.77
CA HIS A 407 11.18 -12.39 -8.26
C HIS A 407 12.07 -11.54 -9.19
N LEU A 408 13.34 -11.39 -8.81
CA LEU A 408 14.39 -10.81 -9.63
C LEU A 408 14.87 -11.76 -10.74
N GLY A 409 14.40 -13.01 -10.78
CA GLY A 409 14.85 -14.08 -11.67
C GLY A 409 14.56 -13.77 -13.14
N GLY A 410 13.63 -12.85 -13.36
CA GLY A 410 13.55 -12.03 -14.56
C GLY A 410 14.94 -11.62 -15.09
N PHE A 411 15.63 -10.81 -14.32
CA PHE A 411 16.96 -10.32 -14.63
C PHE A 411 17.99 -11.45 -14.82
N LEU A 412 17.96 -12.48 -13.96
CA LEU A 412 18.99 -13.52 -13.84
C LEU A 412 18.87 -14.68 -14.87
N GLU A 413 17.69 -15.02 -15.38
CA GLU A 413 17.54 -16.10 -16.39
C GLU A 413 18.13 -15.74 -17.76
N THR A 414 18.43 -14.46 -17.99
CA THR A 414 19.13 -14.02 -19.22
C THR A 414 20.63 -14.33 -19.16
N PHE A 415 21.16 -14.72 -17.99
CA PHE A 415 22.59 -14.92 -17.74
C PHE A 415 22.82 -16.15 -16.82
N PRO A 416 23.06 -17.35 -17.37
CA PRO A 416 23.07 -18.61 -16.63
C PRO A 416 24.29 -18.84 -15.71
N ASN A 417 25.13 -17.84 -15.46
CA ASN A 417 26.38 -17.99 -14.72
C ASN A 417 26.21 -17.59 -13.24
N GLY A 418 26.64 -18.46 -12.32
CA GLY A 418 26.57 -18.19 -10.87
C GLY A 418 27.33 -16.96 -10.38
N SER A 419 28.33 -16.49 -11.15
CA SER A 419 29.16 -15.31 -10.82
C SER A 419 28.38 -14.00 -10.74
N GLU A 420 27.34 -13.81 -11.56
CA GLU A 420 26.58 -12.55 -11.59
C GLU A 420 25.54 -12.45 -10.47
N GLN A 421 25.14 -13.59 -9.87
CA GLN A 421 24.28 -13.59 -8.68
C GLN A 421 25.03 -13.04 -7.47
N ASP A 422 26.29 -13.46 -7.32
CA ASP A 422 27.19 -12.95 -6.28
C ASP A 422 27.44 -11.46 -6.50
N GLU A 423 27.66 -11.00 -7.74
CA GLU A 423 27.78 -9.56 -8.04
C GLU A 423 26.54 -8.74 -7.68
N MET A 424 25.33 -9.28 -7.91
CA MET A 424 24.09 -8.60 -7.56
C MET A 424 23.91 -8.52 -6.04
N PHE A 425 24.22 -9.60 -5.32
CA PHE A 425 24.19 -9.61 -3.87
C PHE A 425 25.23 -8.65 -3.29
N ASP A 426 26.45 -8.65 -3.84
CA ASP A 426 27.52 -7.70 -3.49
C ASP A 426 27.08 -6.26 -3.74
N ARG A 427 26.38 -5.98 -4.84
CA ARG A 427 25.78 -4.66 -5.08
C ARG A 427 24.82 -4.26 -3.97
N ILE A 428 23.94 -5.16 -3.53
CA ILE A 428 22.97 -4.87 -2.45
C ILE A 428 23.68 -4.61 -1.13
N VAL A 429 24.68 -5.42 -0.79
CA VAL A 429 25.46 -5.28 0.46
C VAL A 429 26.19 -3.94 0.51
N ASN A 430 26.67 -3.45 -0.64
CA ASN A 430 27.45 -2.23 -0.77
C ASN A 430 26.62 -0.96 -1.08
N LEU A 431 25.28 -1.02 -1.06
CA LEU A 431 24.44 0.18 -1.22
C LEU A 431 24.64 1.16 -0.05
N ASP A 432 24.78 2.45 -0.35
CA ASP A 432 24.78 3.50 0.67
C ASP A 432 23.39 3.71 1.28
N VAL A 433 23.34 4.41 2.43
CA VAL A 433 22.06 4.76 3.07
C VAL A 433 21.24 5.64 2.12
N GLY A 434 19.99 5.22 1.86
CA GLY A 434 19.08 5.88 0.93
C GLY A 434 19.27 5.49 -0.54
N GLU A 435 20.33 4.75 -0.87
CA GLU A 435 20.47 4.07 -2.16
C GLU A 435 19.74 2.73 -2.16
N CYS A 436 19.13 2.43 -3.29
CA CYS A 436 18.32 1.24 -3.47
C CYS A 436 18.37 0.75 -4.91
N LEU A 437 18.12 -0.55 -5.08
CA LEU A 437 17.82 -1.14 -6.37
C LEU A 437 16.31 -1.06 -6.61
N VAL A 438 15.91 -0.54 -7.77
CA VAL A 438 14.50 -0.47 -8.17
C VAL A 438 14.26 -1.45 -9.30
N PHE A 439 13.28 -2.32 -9.08
CA PHE A 439 12.74 -3.25 -10.07
C PHE A 439 11.29 -2.86 -10.37
N SER A 440 11.02 -2.51 -11.61
CA SER A 440 9.66 -2.21 -12.07
C SER A 440 9.55 -2.50 -13.57
N PRO A 441 9.23 -3.73 -13.97
CA PRO A 441 9.12 -4.08 -15.38
C PRO A 441 8.20 -3.21 -16.24
N PRO A 442 7.05 -2.73 -15.74
CA PRO A 442 6.18 -1.85 -16.53
C PRO A 442 6.61 -0.37 -16.51
N ALA A 443 7.65 0.01 -15.76
CA ALA A 443 8.15 1.39 -15.71
C ALA A 443 8.73 1.84 -17.06
N PHE A 444 8.56 3.11 -17.42
CA PHE A 444 9.19 3.70 -18.61
C PHE A 444 10.30 4.66 -18.18
N LEU A 445 11.51 4.13 -18.01
CA LEU A 445 12.65 4.88 -17.49
C LEU A 445 13.71 5.21 -18.55
N CYS A 446 13.63 4.56 -19.72
CA CYS A 446 14.66 4.61 -20.76
C CYS A 446 14.06 5.01 -22.12
N LEU A 447 14.87 5.69 -22.93
CA LEU A 447 14.61 5.86 -24.36
C LEU A 447 15.36 4.79 -25.17
N SER A 448 14.79 4.39 -26.32
CA SER A 448 15.50 3.60 -27.34
C SER A 448 16.52 4.46 -28.09
N GLU A 449 17.37 3.84 -28.91
CA GLU A 449 18.29 4.56 -29.81
C GLU A 449 17.53 5.49 -30.79
N GLU A 450 16.30 5.13 -31.14
CA GLU A 450 15.39 5.95 -31.95
C GLU A 450 14.67 7.05 -31.15
N GLY A 451 14.96 7.18 -29.85
CA GLY A 451 14.37 8.17 -28.95
C GLY A 451 12.93 7.86 -28.54
N MET A 452 12.49 6.60 -28.64
CA MET A 452 11.14 6.17 -28.23
C MET A 452 11.15 5.67 -26.78
N ALA A 453 10.09 5.97 -26.03
CA ALA A 453 9.95 5.47 -24.66
C ALA A 453 9.87 3.93 -24.65
N THR A 454 10.70 3.30 -23.81
CA THR A 454 10.75 1.85 -23.67
C THR A 454 10.53 1.43 -22.23
N ARG A 455 9.88 0.27 -22.07
CA ARG A 455 9.73 -0.36 -20.75
C ARG A 455 11.09 -0.74 -20.20
N LEU A 456 11.25 -0.62 -18.88
CA LEU A 456 12.43 -1.09 -18.16
C LEU A 456 12.59 -2.61 -18.29
N GLY A 457 11.48 -3.35 -18.32
CA GLY A 457 11.49 -4.80 -18.50
C GLY A 457 12.21 -5.50 -17.35
N ARG A 458 13.16 -6.39 -17.68
CA ARG A 458 13.86 -7.20 -16.67
C ARG A 458 15.07 -6.46 -16.06
N THR A 459 15.31 -5.20 -16.42
CA THR A 459 16.46 -4.41 -15.94
C THR A 459 16.25 -3.85 -14.54
N VAL A 460 17.32 -3.78 -13.76
CA VAL A 460 17.37 -3.14 -12.44
C VAL A 460 18.15 -1.83 -12.53
N ILE A 461 17.66 -0.79 -11.86
CA ILE A 461 18.36 0.49 -11.74
C ILE A 461 18.77 0.75 -10.30
N THR A 462 19.89 1.45 -10.10
CA THR A 462 20.19 2.03 -8.79
C THR A 462 19.56 3.41 -8.72
N MET A 463 18.84 3.69 -7.64
CA MET A 463 18.25 4.99 -7.34
C MET A 463 18.68 5.43 -5.94
N LYS A 464 19.02 6.71 -5.81
CA LYS A 464 19.10 7.38 -4.51
C LYS A 464 17.80 8.11 -4.25
N THR A 465 17.12 7.77 -3.15
CA THR A 465 15.88 8.45 -2.76
C THR A 465 16.16 9.93 -2.49
N ARG A 466 15.29 10.84 -2.95
CA ARG A 466 15.49 12.28 -2.76
C ARG A 466 15.52 12.69 -1.28
N THR A 467 15.99 13.90 -1.00
CA THR A 467 15.89 14.48 0.35
C THR A 467 14.41 14.66 0.76
N ARG A 468 14.06 14.25 1.99
CA ARG A 468 12.74 14.52 2.59
C ARG A 468 12.59 16.00 2.88
N LEU A 469 11.36 16.50 2.77
CA LEU A 469 11.08 17.90 3.09
C LEU A 469 10.83 18.12 4.59
N SER A 470 10.40 17.07 5.31
CA SER A 470 10.01 17.16 6.72
C SER A 470 11.21 17.43 7.63
N GLN A 471 10.93 18.05 8.79
CA GLN A 471 11.97 18.58 9.68
C GLN A 471 12.88 17.51 10.33
N ASP A 472 12.46 16.25 10.40
CA ASP A 472 13.31 15.15 10.85
C ASP A 472 14.44 14.83 9.86
N GLY A 473 14.27 15.19 8.58
CA GLY A 473 15.26 14.96 7.53
C GLY A 473 15.70 13.49 7.39
N GLY A 474 14.96 12.54 7.99
CA GLY A 474 15.34 11.13 8.06
C GLY A 474 16.51 10.79 8.99
N ARG A 475 16.89 11.67 9.93
CA ARG A 475 18.04 11.42 10.80
C ARG A 475 17.74 10.35 11.85
N SER A 476 18.58 9.32 11.91
CA SER A 476 18.52 8.32 12.99
C SER A 476 18.93 8.94 14.33
N ILE A 477 18.31 8.46 15.42
CA ILE A 477 18.71 8.83 16.78
C ILE A 477 20.09 8.21 17.04
N VAL A 478 21.09 9.05 17.24
CA VAL A 478 22.47 8.67 17.55
C VAL A 478 22.84 9.15 18.95
N ALA A 479 23.70 8.41 19.65
CA ALA A 479 24.09 8.72 21.04
C ALA A 479 24.77 10.11 21.18
N GLN A 480 25.41 10.60 20.13
CA GLN A 480 25.89 11.97 20.03
C GLN A 480 25.35 12.58 18.74
N PRO A 481 24.58 13.68 18.80
CA PRO A 481 24.19 14.40 17.60
C PRO A 481 25.45 14.90 16.89
N SER A 482 25.55 14.68 15.58
CA SER A 482 26.60 15.27 14.77
C SER A 482 26.52 16.80 14.90
N ALA A 483 27.60 17.42 15.36
CA ALA A 483 27.73 18.86 15.38
C ALA A 483 27.59 19.38 13.94
N SER A 484 26.61 20.25 13.72
CA SER A 484 26.34 20.89 12.43
C SER A 484 27.44 21.86 12.05
#